data_AF-A0A7C1DJF4-F1
#
_entry.id   AF-A0A7C1DJF4-F1
#
_cell.length_a   1.000
_cell.length_b   1.000
_cell.length_c   1.000
_cell.angle_alpha   90.00
_cell.angle_beta   90.00
_cell.angle_gamma   90.00
#
_symmetry.space_group_name_H-M   'P 1'
#
loop_
_entity.id
_entity.type
_entity.pdbx_description
1 polymer ?
#
loop_
_entity_poly.entity_id
_entity_poly.type
_entity_poly.pdbx_seq_one_letter_code
_entity_poly.pdbx_strand_id
1 'polypeptide(L)'
;MFYIHPIFQFLVTVLALHVFFLGWPRLRATFVGGRAFFRWKRHVFLGLISLIALMAGLIGGAGVTFYYWGGTGFTRMHYWIALGMIPLMLFGLISGLILDRNKGRSKRLAILHGLNNFILVIFAVIQIWTGLNVLRFFVM
;
A
#
# COMPACT_ATOMS: atom_id res chain seq x y z
N MET A 1 -7.21 20.00 -9.31
CA MET A 1 -6.00 19.17 -9.23
C MET A 1 -5.73 18.65 -7.82
N PHE A 2 -5.71 19.49 -6.78
CA PHE A 2 -5.41 19.07 -5.40
C PHE A 2 -6.36 18.01 -4.78
N TYR A 3 -7.58 17.87 -5.29
CA TYR A 3 -8.53 16.82 -4.86
C TYR A 3 -8.40 15.49 -5.62
N ILE A 4 -7.70 15.46 -6.76
CA ILE A 4 -7.57 14.23 -7.57
C ILE A 4 -6.72 13.20 -6.81
N HIS A 5 -5.55 13.64 -6.33
CA HIS A 5 -4.66 12.78 -5.53
C HIS A 5 -5.35 12.16 -4.30
N PRO A 6 -6.00 12.91 -3.38
CA PRO A 6 -6.60 12.32 -2.19
C PRO A 6 -7.78 11.41 -2.49
N ILE A 7 -8.63 11.71 -3.48
CA ILE A 7 -9.74 10.81 -3.87
C ILE A 7 -9.17 9.51 -4.43
N PHE A 8 -8.21 9.61 -5.35
CA PHE A 8 -7.53 8.44 -5.91
C PHE A 8 -6.85 7.60 -4.81
N GLN A 9 -6.07 8.23 -3.94
CA GLN A 9 -5.33 7.55 -2.88
C GLN A 9 -6.27 6.89 -1.85
N PHE A 10 -7.41 7.52 -1.56
CA PHE A 10 -8.44 6.94 -0.70
C PHE A 10 -9.02 5.66 -1.32
N LEU A 11 -9.44 5.69 -2.59
CA LEU A 11 -9.96 4.51 -3.29
C LEU A 11 -8.93 3.37 -3.35
N VAL A 12 -7.67 3.71 -3.60
CA VAL A 12 -6.56 2.75 -3.61
C VAL A 12 -6.30 2.18 -2.21
N THR A 13 -6.43 2.99 -1.15
CA THR A 13 -6.31 2.52 0.24
C THR A 13 -7.42 1.55 0.60
N VAL A 14 -8.65 1.81 0.16
CA VAL A 14 -9.79 0.87 0.31
C VAL A 14 -9.50 -0.44 -0.44
N LEU A 15 -8.95 -0.37 -1.65
CA LEU A 15 -8.52 -1.56 -2.39
C LEU A 15 -7.41 -2.32 -1.65
N ALA A 16 -6.41 -1.64 -1.08
CA ALA A 16 -5.34 -2.26 -0.32
C ALA A 16 -5.86 -3.00 0.91
N LEU A 17 -6.80 -2.40 1.65
CA LEU A 17 -7.50 -3.04 2.76
C LEU A 17 -8.26 -4.30 2.31
N HIS A 18 -8.97 -4.23 1.18
CA HIS A 18 -9.65 -5.39 0.61
C HIS A 18 -8.66 -6.50 0.24
N VAL A 19 -7.55 -6.18 -0.41
CA VAL A 19 -6.50 -7.15 -0.77
C VAL A 19 -5.89 -7.80 0.47
N PHE A 20 -5.62 -7.01 1.51
CA PHE A 20 -5.11 -7.51 2.78
C PHE A 20 -6.10 -8.49 3.42
N PHE A 21 -7.39 -8.14 3.44
CA PHE A 21 -8.45 -9.02 3.93
C PHE A 21 -8.53 -10.34 3.15
N LEU A 22 -8.35 -10.32 1.82
CA LEU A 22 -8.27 -11.54 1.01
C LEU A 22 -7.06 -12.43 1.37
N GLY A 23 -5.95 -11.82 1.80
CA GLY A 23 -4.72 -12.50 2.22
C GLY A 23 -4.75 -13.03 3.66
N TRP A 24 -5.60 -12.43 4.51
CA TRP A 24 -5.64 -12.71 5.94
C TRP A 24 -5.83 -14.18 6.32
N PRO A 25 -6.75 -14.95 5.69
CA PRO A 25 -6.93 -16.36 6.02
C PRO A 25 -5.65 -17.18 5.82
N ARG A 26 -4.88 -16.89 4.76
CA ARG A 26 -3.62 -17.57 4.47
C ARG A 26 -2.54 -17.23 5.49
N LEU A 27 -2.41 -15.95 5.84
CA LEU A 27 -1.46 -15.51 6.86
C LEU A 27 -1.76 -16.17 8.21
N ARG A 28 -3.03 -16.16 8.64
CA ARG A 28 -3.47 -16.82 9.87
C ARG A 28 -3.17 -18.32 9.87
N ALA A 29 -3.51 -19.04 8.81
CA ALA A 29 -3.23 -20.48 8.70
C ALA A 29 -1.72 -20.78 8.70
N THR A 30 -0.88 -19.82 8.32
CA THR A 30 0.57 -19.98 8.39
C THR A 30 1.09 -19.97 9.83
N PHE A 31 0.44 -19.20 10.72
CA PHE A 31 0.78 -19.14 12.15
C PHE A 31 0.14 -20.27 12.95
N VAL A 32 -1.15 -20.53 12.75
CA VAL A 32 -1.93 -21.49 13.56
C VAL A 32 -1.85 -22.92 13.01
N GLY A 33 -1.37 -23.09 11.77
CA GLY A 33 -1.46 -24.36 11.04
C GLY A 33 -2.82 -24.54 10.36
N GLY A 34 -2.89 -25.50 9.43
CA GLY A 34 -4.12 -25.86 8.71
C GLY A 34 -4.23 -25.35 7.28
N ARG A 35 -5.40 -25.55 6.67
CA ARG A 35 -5.72 -25.15 5.29
C ARG A 35 -6.60 -23.89 5.31
N ALA A 36 -6.26 -22.90 4.50
CA ALA A 36 -7.08 -21.71 4.30
C ALA A 36 -7.64 -21.68 2.87
N PHE A 37 -8.91 -21.28 2.74
CA PHE A 37 -9.45 -20.90 1.45
C PHE A 37 -8.82 -19.56 1.03
N PHE A 38 -7.93 -19.61 0.04
CA PHE A 38 -7.18 -18.45 -0.43
C PHE A 38 -7.41 -18.27 -1.94
N ARG A 39 -8.09 -17.18 -2.31
CA ARG A 39 -8.38 -16.82 -3.71
C ARG A 39 -7.12 -16.28 -4.40
N TRP A 40 -6.16 -17.16 -4.65
CA TRP A 40 -4.81 -16.83 -5.11
C TRP A 40 -4.79 -15.83 -6.28
N LYS A 41 -5.41 -16.17 -7.41
CA LYS A 41 -5.41 -15.32 -8.62
C LYS A 41 -5.96 -13.92 -8.34
N ARG A 42 -7.07 -13.83 -7.60
CA ARG A 42 -7.70 -12.55 -7.25
C ARG A 42 -6.83 -11.72 -6.32
N HIS A 43 -6.23 -12.33 -5.29
CA HIS A 43 -5.34 -11.62 -4.38
C HIS A 43 -4.09 -11.10 -5.11
N VAL A 44 -3.45 -11.92 -5.94
CA VAL A 44 -2.26 -11.51 -6.70
C VAL A 44 -2.59 -10.38 -7.68
N PHE A 45 -3.65 -10.52 -8.47
CA PHE A 45 -4.05 -9.51 -9.45
C PHE A 45 -4.39 -8.17 -8.79
N LEU A 46 -5.27 -8.18 -7.79
CA LEU A 46 -5.66 -6.96 -7.09
C LEU A 46 -4.51 -6.38 -6.27
N GLY A 47 -3.63 -7.21 -5.70
CA GLY A 47 -2.44 -6.74 -4.98
C GLY A 47 -1.44 -6.05 -5.89
N LEU A 48 -1.22 -6.57 -7.09
CA LEU A 48 -0.40 -5.91 -8.11
C LEU A 48 -0.97 -4.54 -8.47
N ILE A 49 -2.27 -4.47 -8.80
CA ILE A 49 -2.95 -3.20 -9.09
C ILE A 49 -2.83 -2.24 -7.91
N SER A 50 -3.10 -2.70 -6.69
CA SER A 50 -3.07 -1.87 -5.50
C SER A 50 -1.69 -1.27 -5.24
N LEU A 51 -0.62 -2.05 -5.35
CA LEU A 51 0.74 -1.57 -5.12
C LEU A 51 1.21 -0.60 -6.21
N ILE A 52 0.91 -0.90 -7.48
CA ILE A 52 1.21 0.01 -8.59
C ILE A 52 0.44 1.32 -8.43
N ALA A 53 -0.84 1.25 -8.07
CA ALA A 53 -1.67 2.43 -7.86
C ALA A 53 -1.21 3.26 -6.66
N LEU A 54 -0.80 2.65 -5.55
CA LEU A 54 -0.21 3.37 -4.40
C LEU A 54 1.05 4.12 -4.82
N MET A 55 1.92 3.47 -5.61
CA MET A 55 3.15 4.09 -6.12
C MET A 55 2.86 5.23 -7.09
N ALA A 56 1.91 5.04 -8.01
CA ALA A 56 1.46 6.09 -8.92
C ALA A 56 0.88 7.29 -8.18
N GLY A 57 0.12 7.04 -7.11
CA GLY A 57 -0.41 8.09 -6.25
C GLY A 57 0.67 8.87 -5.50
N LEU A 58 1.71 8.19 -4.99
CA LEU A 58 2.89 8.84 -4.40
C LEU A 58 3.59 9.75 -5.42
N ILE A 59 3.89 9.22 -6.62
CA ILE A 59 4.56 9.97 -7.69
C ILE A 59 3.71 11.17 -8.11
N GLY A 60 2.41 10.95 -8.32
CA GLY A 60 1.46 12.01 -8.69
C GLY A 60 1.33 13.08 -7.62
N GLY A 61 1.25 12.69 -6.34
CA GLY A 61 1.20 13.61 -5.21
C GLY A 61 2.46 14.47 -5.12
N ALA A 62 3.64 13.85 -5.20
CA ALA A 62 4.92 14.56 -5.23
C ALA A 62 5.04 15.49 -6.45
N GLY A 63 4.57 15.06 -7.62
CA GLY A 63 4.52 15.89 -8.83
C GLY A 63 3.63 17.12 -8.67
N VAL A 64 2.46 16.97 -8.05
CA VAL A 64 1.56 18.11 -7.73
C VAL A 64 2.26 19.08 -6.78
N THR A 65 2.88 18.61 -5.70
CA THR A 65 3.58 19.52 -4.78
C THR A 65 4.77 20.20 -5.47
N PHE A 66 5.52 19.48 -6.29
CA PHE A 66 6.66 20.03 -7.01
C PHE A 66 6.23 21.12 -7.99
N TYR A 67 5.20 20.87 -8.79
CA TYR A 67 4.72 21.79 -9.80
C TYR A 67 4.11 23.07 -9.20
N TYR A 68 3.26 22.92 -8.17
CA TYR A 68 2.53 24.07 -7.60
C TYR A 68 3.27 24.79 -6.47
N TRP A 69 4.15 24.10 -5.74
CA TRP A 69 4.83 24.64 -4.56
C TRP A 69 6.36 24.68 -4.71
N GLY A 70 6.89 24.36 -5.90
CA GLY A 70 8.32 24.47 -6.22
C GLY A 70 9.21 23.41 -5.58
N GLY A 71 8.63 22.37 -4.99
CA GLY A 71 9.38 21.33 -4.29
C GLY A 71 8.51 20.26 -3.64
N THR A 72 9.17 19.29 -3.02
CA THR A 72 8.50 18.24 -2.23
C THR A 72 8.83 18.44 -0.73
N GLY A 73 8.11 17.76 0.16
CA GLY A 73 8.41 17.81 1.60
C GLY A 73 7.65 18.85 2.43
N PHE A 74 6.97 19.81 1.80
CA PHE A 74 6.16 20.83 2.51
C PHE A 74 5.05 20.23 3.37
N THR A 75 4.52 19.08 2.98
CA THR A 75 3.47 18.35 3.70
C THR A 75 3.97 17.56 4.92
N ARG A 76 5.28 17.69 5.24
CA ARG A 76 5.96 17.13 6.41
C ARG A 76 5.64 15.64 6.63
N MET A 77 4.83 15.33 7.64
CA MET A 77 4.52 13.96 8.05
C MET A 77 3.90 13.14 6.89
N HIS A 78 3.06 13.77 6.07
CA HIS A 78 2.46 13.12 4.91
C HIS A 78 3.55 12.68 3.91
N TYR A 79 4.49 13.57 3.58
CA TYR A 79 5.62 13.28 2.70
C TYR A 79 6.56 12.19 3.26
N TRP A 80 7.00 12.32 4.52
CA TRP A 80 7.98 11.39 5.09
C TRP A 80 7.42 9.97 5.26
N ILE A 81 6.15 9.84 5.65
CA ILE A 81 5.50 8.52 5.70
C ILE A 81 5.36 7.94 4.29
N ALA A 82 4.97 8.75 3.28
CA ALA A 82 4.87 8.27 1.90
C ALA A 82 6.23 7.75 1.39
N LEU A 83 7.33 8.45 1.65
CA LEU A 83 8.67 7.95 1.34
C LEU A 83 9.00 6.65 2.08
N GLY A 84 8.65 6.55 3.37
CA GLY A 84 8.82 5.32 4.15
C GLY A 84 8.01 4.14 3.63
N MET A 85 6.90 4.39 2.92
CA MET A 85 6.10 3.34 2.27
C MET A 85 6.78 2.76 1.03
N ILE A 86 7.72 3.46 0.38
CA ILE A 86 8.40 2.99 -0.83
C ILE A 86 9.08 1.62 -0.64
N PRO A 87 10.00 1.42 0.33
CA PRO A 87 10.62 0.11 0.54
C PRO A 87 9.59 -0.98 0.87
N LEU A 88 8.52 -0.64 1.60
CA LEU A 88 7.45 -1.59 1.92
C LEU A 88 6.66 -2.00 0.67
N MET A 89 6.33 -1.05 -0.22
CA MET A 89 5.65 -1.33 -1.48
C MET A 89 6.51 -2.18 -2.41
N LEU A 90 7.80 -1.86 -2.53
CA LEU A 90 8.76 -2.63 -3.32
C LEU A 90 8.92 -4.05 -2.78
N PHE A 91 9.11 -4.20 -1.47
CA PHE A 91 9.17 -5.51 -0.84
C PHE A 91 7.88 -6.30 -1.06
N GLY A 92 6.72 -5.68 -0.85
CA GLY A 92 5.41 -6.29 -1.06
C GLY A 92 5.24 -6.79 -2.50
N LEU A 93 5.63 -5.98 -3.48
CA LEU A 93 5.56 -6.31 -4.90
C LEU A 93 6.49 -7.46 -5.26
N ILE A 94 7.78 -7.34 -4.93
CA ILE A 94 8.81 -8.33 -5.26
C ILE A 94 8.52 -9.66 -4.58
N SER A 95 8.27 -9.65 -3.27
CA SER A 95 7.96 -10.87 -2.51
C SER A 95 6.66 -11.54 -2.99
N GLY A 96 5.64 -10.75 -3.36
CA GLY A 96 4.39 -11.25 -3.93
C GLY A 96 4.61 -11.97 -5.25
N LEU A 97 5.40 -11.39 -6.15
CA LEU A 97 5.75 -12.01 -7.44
C LEU A 97 6.59 -13.29 -7.26
N ILE A 98 7.53 -13.30 -6.32
CA ILE A 98 8.33 -14.50 -6.00
C ILE A 98 7.42 -15.62 -5.48
N LEU A 99 6.48 -15.29 -4.58
CA LEU A 99 5.50 -16.25 -4.04
C LEU A 99 4.54 -16.79 -5.10
N ASP A 100 4.12 -15.96 -6.06
CA ASP A 100 3.28 -16.37 -7.20
C ASP A 100 4.00 -17.32 -8.14
N ARG A 101 5.29 -17.08 -8.42
CA ARG A 101 6.12 -18.00 -9.21
C ARG A 101 6.41 -19.31 -8.47
N ASN A 102 6.58 -19.26 -7.15
CA ASN A 102 6.99 -20.38 -6.31
C ASN A 102 5.90 -20.81 -5.31
N LYS A 103 4.69 -21.11 -5.83
CA LYS A 103 3.51 -21.38 -5.00
C LYS A 103 3.79 -22.46 -3.95
N GLY A 104 3.61 -22.10 -2.69
CA GLY A 104 3.73 -23.02 -1.55
C GLY A 104 5.16 -23.36 -1.10
N ARG A 105 6.21 -22.79 -1.72
CA ARG A 105 7.60 -23.19 -1.40
C ARG A 105 8.22 -22.51 -0.17
N SER A 106 7.80 -21.29 0.19
CA SER A 106 8.44 -20.55 1.29
C SER A 106 7.45 -20.00 2.31
N LYS A 107 7.37 -20.70 3.46
CA LYS A 107 6.59 -20.26 4.63
C LYS A 107 7.09 -18.92 5.17
N ARG A 108 8.41 -18.78 5.32
CA ARG A 108 9.06 -17.57 5.86
C ARG A 108 8.76 -16.35 4.99
N LEU A 109 8.89 -16.47 3.67
CA LEU A 109 8.61 -15.36 2.76
C LEU A 109 7.14 -14.96 2.80
N ALA A 110 6.22 -15.92 2.91
CA ALA A 110 4.79 -15.62 3.06
C ALA A 110 4.47 -14.84 4.35
N ILE A 111 5.13 -15.18 5.46
CA ILE A 111 4.99 -14.44 6.73
C ILE A 111 5.53 -13.02 6.58
N LEU A 112 6.76 -12.86 6.07
CA LEU A 112 7.39 -11.54 5.89
C LEU A 112 6.56 -10.66 4.95
N HIS A 113 6.05 -11.22 3.84
CA HIS A 113 5.15 -10.53 2.92
C HIS A 113 3.88 -10.05 3.63
N GLY A 114 3.22 -10.91 4.41
CA GLY A 114 2.01 -10.57 5.14
C GLY A 114 2.23 -9.47 6.18
N LEU A 115 3.30 -9.56 6.98
CA LEU A 115 3.64 -8.55 8.00
C LEU A 115 4.03 -7.21 7.36
N ASN A 116 4.85 -7.22 6.30
CA ASN A 116 5.20 -6.02 5.56
C ASN A 116 3.95 -5.30 5.04
N ASN A 117 3.04 -6.04 4.39
CA ASN A 117 1.84 -5.45 3.83
C ASN A 117 0.83 -5.01 4.91
N PHE A 118 0.84 -5.62 6.08
CA PHE A 118 0.10 -5.12 7.24
C PHE A 118 0.58 -3.73 7.68
N ILE A 119 1.90 -3.56 7.81
CA ILE A 119 2.52 -2.26 8.13
C ILE A 119 2.21 -1.23 7.04
N LEU A 120 2.33 -1.63 5.77
CA LEU A 120 2.01 -0.76 4.63
C LEU A 120 0.56 -0.28 4.67
N VAL A 121 -0.40 -1.16 4.99
CA VAL A 121 -1.82 -0.80 5.13
C VAL A 121 -2.03 0.18 6.30
N ILE A 122 -1.36 -0.03 7.44
CA ILE A 122 -1.41 0.93 8.56
C ILE A 122 -0.93 2.31 8.09
N PHE A 123 0.21 2.37 7.39
CA PHE A 123 0.72 3.64 6.85
C PHE A 123 -0.25 4.26 5.85
N ALA A 124 -0.87 3.48 4.96
CA ALA A 124 -1.88 3.97 4.02
C ALA A 124 -3.11 4.56 4.73
N VAL A 125 -3.55 3.96 5.84
CA VAL A 125 -4.66 4.50 6.66
C VAL A 125 -4.23 5.80 7.36
N ILE A 126 -3.02 5.85 7.93
CA ILE A 126 -2.47 7.08 8.54
C ILE A 126 -2.35 8.20 7.49
N GLN A 127 -2.02 7.86 6.24
CA GLN A 127 -1.94 8.82 5.13
C GLN A 127 -3.27 9.52 4.83
N ILE A 128 -4.42 8.90 5.13
CA ILE A 128 -5.72 9.57 5.01
C ILE A 128 -5.78 10.75 5.99
N TRP A 129 -5.43 10.52 7.25
CA TRP A 129 -5.46 11.57 8.27
C TRP A 129 -4.43 12.67 7.97
N THR A 130 -3.19 12.31 7.63
CA THR A 130 -2.16 13.32 7.29
C THR A 130 -2.51 14.07 6.00
N GLY A 131 -3.12 13.41 5.01
CA GLY A 131 -3.58 14.03 3.77
C GLY A 131 -4.76 14.99 3.98
N LEU A 132 -5.70 14.67 4.87
CA LEU A 132 -6.77 15.61 5.27
C LEU A 132 -6.18 16.88 5.91
N ASN A 133 -5.13 16.76 6.72
CA ASN A 133 -4.44 17.93 7.26
C ASN A 133 -3.80 18.77 6.14
N VAL A 134 -3.20 18.13 5.12
CA VAL A 134 -2.68 18.87 3.96
C VAL A 134 -3.78 19.68 3.27
N LEU A 135 -4.95 19.08 3.03
CA LEU A 135 -6.08 19.82 2.43
C LEU A 135 -6.52 21.00 3.30
N ARG A 136 -6.59 20.82 4.61
CA ARG A 136 -6.99 21.88 5.56
C ARG A 136 -6.01 23.04 5.67
N PHE A 137 -4.72 22.81 5.48
CA PHE A 137 -3.69 23.85 5.69
C PHE A 137 -3.23 24.51 4.39
N PHE A 138 -3.36 23.84 3.25
CA PHE A 138 -2.80 24.32 1.97
C PHE A 138 -3.84 24.59 0.88
N VAL A 139 -5.09 24.16 1.06
CA VAL A 139 -6.12 24.22 0.01
C VAL A 139 -7.40 24.91 0.48
N MET A 140 -7.86 24.60 1.69
CA MET A 140 -9.00 25.23 2.36
C MET A 140 -8.52 26.40 3.21
#